data_AF-A0A9E5Z0S1-F1
#
_entry.id   AF-A0A9E5Z0S1-F1
#
_cell.length_a   1.000
_cell.length_b   1.000
_cell.length_c   1.000
_cell.angle_alpha   90.00
_cell.angle_beta   90.00
_cell.angle_gamma   90.00
#
_symmetry.space_group_name_H-M   'P 1'
#
loop_
_entity.id
_entity.type
_entity.pdbx_description
1 polymer ?
#
loop_
_entity_poly.entity_id
_entity_poly.type
_entity_poly.pdbx_seq_one_letter_code
_entity_poly.pdbx_strand_id
1 'polypeptide(L)'
;MARESRDKIWNDFVHWCKKRHLKPMPAHPWTIAAFLRWMASRDDGENAETALKSISRAHLLCGRRSPHSHPLIERTLGSIYRRRSTAPDRSDLFEARDFLAAAEKPPTILPHHGEDDIDPLDNSDEDNEQAPPPPKRHTMRSQPRLVSKRRV
;
A
#
# COMPACT_ATOMS: atom_id res chain seq x y z
N MET A 1 -24.74 9.95 24.23
CA MET A 1 -23.91 8.97 23.50
C MET A 1 -22.54 9.52 23.05
N ALA A 2 -22.46 10.51 22.15
CA ALA A 2 -21.16 10.93 21.56
C ALA A 2 -20.15 11.57 22.52
N ARG A 3 -20.63 12.25 23.58
CA ARG A 3 -19.77 12.89 24.61
C ARG A 3 -19.06 11.85 25.47
N GLU A 4 -19.81 10.88 25.95
CA GLU A 4 -19.34 9.81 26.84
C GLU A 4 -18.28 8.92 26.17
N SER A 5 -18.47 8.62 24.88
CA SER A 5 -17.46 7.93 24.06
C SER A 5 -16.14 8.74 23.97
N ARG A 6 -16.21 10.07 23.80
CA ARG A 6 -15.01 10.92 23.77
C ARG A 6 -14.28 10.94 25.11
N ASP A 7 -15.01 11.02 26.21
CA ASP A 7 -14.43 11.02 27.56
C ASP A 7 -13.74 9.69 27.85
N LYS A 8 -14.35 8.57 27.43
CA LYS A 8 -13.72 7.25 27.48
C LYS A 8 -12.41 7.22 26.68
N ILE A 9 -12.41 7.71 25.44
CA ILE A 9 -11.20 7.72 24.61
C ILE A 9 -10.08 8.59 25.22
N TRP A 10 -10.44 9.72 25.82
CA TRP A 10 -9.46 10.56 26.53
C TRP A 10 -8.87 9.82 27.74
N ASN A 11 -9.70 9.15 28.52
CA ASN A 11 -9.23 8.34 29.65
C ASN A 11 -8.33 7.20 29.18
N ASP A 12 -8.68 6.51 28.09
CA ASP A 12 -7.85 5.48 27.48
C ASP A 12 -6.48 6.04 27.04
N PHE A 13 -6.45 7.25 26.46
CA PHE A 13 -5.21 7.95 26.12
C PHE A 13 -4.34 8.27 27.34
N VAL A 14 -4.95 8.78 28.42
CA VAL A 14 -4.24 9.09 29.67
C VAL A 14 -3.65 7.82 30.29
N HIS A 15 -4.41 6.73 30.34
CA HIS A 15 -3.91 5.44 30.84
C HIS A 15 -2.79 4.90 29.98
N TRP A 16 -2.92 4.99 28.66
CA TRP A 16 -1.89 4.58 27.71
C TRP A 16 -0.59 5.36 27.88
N CYS A 17 -0.69 6.67 28.14
CA CYS A 17 0.46 7.53 28.44
C CYS A 17 1.12 7.16 29.77
N LYS A 18 0.33 6.99 30.84
CA LYS A 18 0.82 6.61 32.17
C LYS A 18 1.59 5.28 32.14
N LYS A 19 1.05 4.27 31.45
CA LYS A 19 1.70 2.96 31.29
C LYS A 19 3.07 3.03 30.58
N ARG A 20 3.30 4.07 29.78
CA ARG A 20 4.54 4.29 29.01
C ARG A 20 5.40 5.41 29.58
N HIS A 21 5.07 5.92 30.76
CA HIS A 21 5.74 7.06 31.40
C HIS A 21 5.78 8.32 30.50
N LEU A 22 4.77 8.49 29.65
CA LEU A 22 4.60 9.66 28.78
C LEU A 22 3.70 10.69 29.47
N LYS A 23 3.97 11.98 29.22
CA LYS A 23 3.10 13.06 29.69
C LYS A 23 1.88 13.19 28.77
N PRO A 24 0.65 13.04 29.28
CA PRO A 24 -0.56 13.21 28.47
C PRO A 24 -0.82 14.67 28.12
N MET A 25 -0.23 15.62 28.85
CA MET A 25 -0.37 17.05 28.58
C MET A 25 0.87 17.86 29.01
N PRO A 26 1.39 18.78 28.17
CA PRO A 26 1.15 18.87 26.72
C PRO A 26 1.68 17.60 26.02
N ALA A 27 0.84 16.93 25.24
CA ALA A 27 1.29 15.76 24.48
C ALA A 27 2.11 16.22 23.28
N HIS A 28 3.29 15.61 23.09
CA HIS A 28 4.05 15.80 21.87
C HIS A 28 3.26 15.18 20.68
N PRO A 29 3.27 15.79 19.48
CA PRO A 29 2.54 15.25 18.32
C PRO A 29 2.88 13.80 17.99
N TRP A 30 4.13 13.41 18.23
CA TRP A 30 4.58 12.01 18.13
C TRP A 30 3.83 11.08 19.09
N THR A 31 3.60 11.49 20.33
CA THR A 31 2.86 10.72 21.34
C THR A 31 1.43 10.44 20.88
N ILE A 32 0.79 11.45 20.29
CA ILE A 32 -0.57 11.34 19.76
C ILE A 32 -0.58 10.38 18.57
N ALA A 33 0.36 10.54 17.63
CA ALA A 33 0.46 9.64 16.49
C ALA A 33 0.75 8.19 16.87
N ALA A 34 1.63 7.97 17.86
CA ALA A 34 1.89 6.64 18.40
C ALA A 34 0.64 6.03 19.04
N PHE A 35 -0.14 6.83 19.77
CA PHE A 35 -1.43 6.40 20.32
C PHE A 35 -2.45 6.04 19.22
N LEU A 36 -2.58 6.89 18.19
CA LEU A 36 -3.48 6.64 17.06
C LEU A 36 -3.12 5.33 16.34
N ARG A 37 -1.82 5.06 16.14
CA ARG A 37 -1.36 3.80 15.53
C ARG A 37 -1.61 2.58 16.42
N TRP A 38 -1.44 2.73 17.73
CA TRP A 38 -1.78 1.69 18.70
C TRP A 38 -3.28 1.37 18.70
N MET A 39 -4.13 2.39 18.65
CA MET A 39 -5.60 2.23 18.57
C MET A 39 -6.04 1.62 17.25
N ALA A 40 -5.45 2.07 16.13
CA ALA A 40 -5.76 1.54 14.80
C ALA A 40 -5.42 0.06 14.64
N SER A 41 -4.55 -0.49 15.50
CA SER A 41 -4.25 -1.93 15.50
C SER A 41 -5.35 -2.78 16.17
N ARG A 42 -6.33 -2.15 16.83
CA ARG A 42 -7.40 -2.81 17.58
C ARG A 42 -8.77 -2.69 16.91
N ASP A 43 -9.04 -1.52 16.34
CA ASP A 43 -10.36 -1.15 15.79
C ASP A 43 -10.28 -0.79 14.30
N ASP A 44 -9.26 -1.29 13.57
CA ASP A 44 -8.99 -0.98 12.14
C ASP A 44 -8.95 0.52 11.78
N GLY A 45 -8.77 1.38 12.77
CA GLY A 45 -8.68 2.83 12.59
C GLY A 45 -10.01 3.56 12.48
N GLU A 46 -11.16 2.91 12.71
CA GLU A 46 -12.47 3.57 12.67
C GLU A 46 -12.57 4.72 13.69
N ASN A 47 -12.01 4.50 14.88
CA ASN A 47 -12.04 5.47 15.99
C ASN A 47 -10.90 6.51 15.96
N ALA A 48 -9.95 6.42 15.01
CA ALA A 48 -8.74 7.25 15.03
C ALA A 48 -9.05 8.75 14.94
N GLU A 49 -10.01 9.12 14.10
CA GLU A 49 -10.44 10.51 13.93
C GLU A 49 -11.17 11.06 15.16
N THR A 50 -12.07 10.25 15.73
CA THR A 50 -12.82 10.59 16.95
C THR A 50 -11.87 10.74 18.13
N ALA A 51 -10.84 9.90 18.21
CA ALA A 51 -9.79 10.00 19.21
C ALA A 51 -8.98 11.28 19.10
N LEU A 52 -8.56 11.66 17.88
CA LEU A 52 -7.86 12.92 17.65
C LEU A 52 -8.73 14.12 18.04
N LYS A 53 -10.01 14.10 17.68
CA LYS A 53 -10.96 15.15 18.08
C LYS A 53 -11.05 15.22 19.61
N SER A 54 -11.17 14.09 20.30
CA SER A 54 -11.22 14.05 21.77
C SER A 54 -9.98 14.65 22.42
N ILE A 55 -8.79 14.20 22.02
CA ILE A 55 -7.50 14.70 22.51
C ILE A 55 -7.34 16.21 22.23
N SER A 56 -7.74 16.65 21.04
CA SER A 56 -7.65 18.07 20.65
C SER A 56 -8.54 18.94 21.52
N ARG A 57 -9.76 18.49 21.84
CA ARG A 57 -10.66 19.19 22.77
C ARG A 57 -10.04 19.32 24.15
N ALA A 58 -9.42 18.25 24.68
CA ALA A 58 -8.76 18.31 25.98
C ALA A 58 -7.60 19.33 25.99
N HIS A 59 -6.83 19.42 24.90
CA HIS A 59 -5.77 20.43 24.76
C HIS A 59 -6.32 21.86 24.69
N LEU A 60 -7.42 22.07 23.96
CA LEU A 60 -8.09 23.37 23.87
C LEU A 60 -8.67 23.83 25.21
N LEU A 61 -9.28 22.91 25.97
CA LEU A 61 -9.85 23.22 27.31
C LEU A 61 -8.77 23.65 28.30
N CYS A 62 -7.53 23.20 28.12
CA CYS A 62 -6.38 23.61 28.92
C CYS A 62 -5.62 24.81 28.33
N GLY A 63 -6.19 25.51 27.35
CA GLY A 63 -5.61 26.72 26.74
C GLY A 63 -4.38 26.45 25.87
N ARG A 64 -4.17 25.21 25.40
CA ARG A 64 -3.01 24.84 24.59
C ARG A 64 -3.35 24.77 23.10
N ARG A 65 -2.34 24.91 22.26
CA ARG A 65 -2.48 24.76 20.79
C ARG A 65 -3.01 23.37 20.45
N SER A 66 -4.00 23.32 19.56
CA SER A 66 -4.58 22.07 19.09
C SER A 66 -3.51 21.24 18.35
N PRO A 67 -3.33 19.95 18.69
CA PRO A 67 -2.43 19.06 17.97
C PRO A 67 -2.95 18.68 16.58
N HIS A 68 -4.21 18.99 16.26
CA HIS A 68 -4.87 18.58 15.03
C HIS A 68 -4.12 19.00 13.75
N SER A 69 -3.53 20.19 13.72
CA SER A 69 -2.87 20.75 12.53
C SER A 69 -1.43 20.26 12.30
N HIS A 70 -0.94 19.30 13.09
CA HIS A 70 0.46 18.89 12.99
C HIS A 70 0.66 17.87 11.85
N PRO A 71 1.62 18.06 10.93
CA PRO A 71 1.77 17.24 9.72
C PRO A 71 2.06 15.76 10.02
N LEU A 72 2.71 15.48 11.15
CA LEU A 72 2.96 14.09 11.58
C LEU A 72 1.65 13.33 11.89
N ILE A 73 0.66 14.01 12.46
CA ILE A 73 -0.64 13.40 12.78
C ILE A 73 -1.43 13.14 11.49
N GLU A 74 -1.43 14.11 10.58
CA GLU A 74 -2.05 13.97 9.25
C GLU A 74 -1.46 12.79 8.46
N ARG A 75 -0.12 12.69 8.38
CA ARG A 75 0.55 11.54 7.75
C ARG A 75 0.17 10.20 8.41
N THR A 76 0.02 10.20 9.73
CA THR A 76 -0.34 9.00 10.49
C THR A 76 -1.78 8.58 10.17
N LEU A 77 -2.72 9.51 10.17
CA LEU A 77 -4.10 9.24 9.74
C LEU A 77 -4.16 8.75 8.30
N GLY A 78 -3.44 9.39 7.38
CA GLY A 78 -3.34 8.94 6.00
C GLY A 78 -2.80 7.52 5.87
N SER A 79 -1.80 7.14 6.68
CA SER A 79 -1.31 5.76 6.73
C SER A 79 -2.33 4.78 7.30
N ILE A 80 -3.12 5.17 8.30
CA ILE A 80 -4.18 4.33 8.89
C ILE A 80 -5.29 4.11 7.86
N TYR A 81 -5.75 5.17 7.19
CA TYR A 81 -6.78 5.08 6.17
C TYR A 81 -6.34 4.26 4.96
N ARG A 82 -5.10 4.47 4.47
CA ARG A 82 -4.55 3.65 3.39
C ARG A 82 -4.49 2.18 3.78
N ARG A 83 -4.11 1.87 5.02
CA ARG A 83 -4.09 0.48 5.50
C ARG A 83 -5.50 -0.12 5.49
N ARG A 84 -6.50 0.61 5.98
CA ARG A 84 -7.90 0.17 5.97
C ARG A 84 -8.42 -0.04 4.54
N SER A 85 -8.14 0.87 3.62
CA SER A 85 -8.62 0.78 2.24
C SER A 85 -7.95 -0.32 1.41
N THR A 86 -6.69 -0.65 1.71
CA THR A 86 -5.91 -1.68 0.99
C THR A 86 -5.87 -3.03 1.70
N ALA A 87 -6.57 -3.19 2.83
CA ALA A 87 -6.61 -4.46 3.56
C ALA A 87 -7.15 -5.64 2.71
N PRO A 88 -8.27 -5.50 1.95
CA PRO A 88 -8.77 -6.62 1.14
C PRO A 88 -7.90 -6.91 -0.10
N ASP A 89 -7.23 -5.90 -0.64
CA ASP A 89 -6.55 -5.93 -1.94
C ASP A 89 -5.11 -6.52 -1.89
N ARG A 90 -4.54 -6.69 -0.69
CA ARG A 90 -3.13 -7.12 -0.54
C ARG A 90 -2.89 -8.62 -0.74
N SER A 91 -3.93 -9.42 -0.62
CA SER A 91 -3.87 -10.88 -0.79
C SER A 91 -4.42 -11.36 -2.14
N ASP A 92 -5.09 -10.49 -2.89
CA ASP A 92 -5.53 -10.79 -4.25
C ASP A 92 -4.33 -10.67 -5.19
N LEU A 93 -3.60 -11.78 -5.33
CA LEU A 93 -2.59 -11.94 -6.37
C LEU A 93 -3.22 -11.98 -7.77
N PHE A 94 -4.51 -12.30 -7.84
CA PHE A 94 -5.30 -12.45 -9.05
C PHE A 94 -6.63 -11.74 -8.84
N GLU A 95 -7.12 -11.08 -9.88
CA GLU A 95 -8.46 -10.54 -9.85
C GLU A 95 -9.48 -11.66 -10.09
N ALA A 96 -10.69 -11.55 -9.54
CA ALA A 96 -11.75 -12.55 -9.75
C ALA A 96 -12.02 -12.85 -11.25
N ARG A 97 -11.75 -11.89 -12.13
CA ARG A 97 -11.86 -12.02 -13.60
C ARG A 97 -10.83 -12.97 -14.23
N ASP A 98 -9.67 -13.16 -13.60
CA ASP A 98 -8.59 -13.99 -14.15
C ASP A 98 -8.97 -15.47 -14.17
N PHE A 99 -9.87 -15.90 -13.29
CA PHE A 99 -10.38 -17.27 -13.20
C PHE A 99 -11.57 -17.55 -14.14
N LEU A 100 -12.28 -16.51 -14.61
CA LEU A 100 -13.46 -16.67 -15.47
C LEU A 100 -13.06 -16.96 -16.94
N ALA A 101 -11.93 -16.44 -17.40
CA ALA A 101 -11.46 -16.62 -18.77
C ALA A 101 -10.89 -18.02 -19.05
N ALA A 102 -10.39 -18.72 -18.02
CA ALA A 102 -9.76 -20.04 -18.17
C ALA A 102 -10.77 -21.19 -18.36
N ALA A 103 -12.04 -20.99 -18.02
CA ALA A 103 -13.07 -22.02 -18.14
C ALA A 103 -13.64 -22.18 -19.56
N GLU A 104 -13.43 -21.20 -20.46
CA GLU A 104 -14.08 -21.19 -21.78
C GLU A 104 -13.29 -21.87 -22.90
N LYS A 105 -11.99 -22.11 -22.74
CA LYS A 105 -11.21 -22.81 -23.77
C LYS A 105 -10.35 -23.92 -23.17
N PRO A 106 -10.64 -25.21 -23.44
CA PRO A 106 -9.67 -26.25 -23.17
C PRO A 106 -8.37 -25.91 -23.92
N PRO A 107 -7.19 -26.17 -23.34
CA PRO A 107 -5.94 -25.94 -24.04
C PRO A 107 -5.95 -26.78 -25.31
N THR A 108 -6.02 -26.12 -26.46
CA THR A 108 -5.73 -26.75 -27.75
C THR A 108 -4.25 -27.13 -27.69
N ILE A 109 -3.98 -28.33 -27.22
CA ILE A 109 -2.69 -29.00 -27.46
C ILE A 109 -2.67 -29.20 -28.98
N LEU A 110 -2.08 -28.26 -29.70
CA LEU A 110 -1.75 -28.48 -31.10
C LEU A 110 -0.74 -29.63 -31.11
N PRO A 111 -1.01 -30.74 -31.81
CA PRO A 111 -0.01 -31.78 -31.96
C PRO A 111 1.20 -31.16 -32.65
N HIS A 112 2.34 -31.20 -31.96
CA HIS A 112 3.64 -31.00 -32.58
C HIS A 112 3.84 -32.18 -33.53
N HIS A 113 3.44 -32.01 -34.80
CA HIS A 113 3.84 -32.94 -35.84
C HIS A 113 5.30 -32.64 -36.15
N GLY A 114 6.09 -33.71 -36.10
CA GLY A 114 7.53 -33.69 -36.30
C GLY A 114 7.88 -33.18 -37.69
N GLU A 115 9.04 -32.55 -37.70
CA GLU A 115 10.04 -32.51 -38.76
C GLU A 115 9.85 -33.60 -39.82
N ASP A 116 9.71 -33.19 -41.08
CA ASP A 116 10.49 -33.63 -42.24
C ASP A 116 9.62 -33.46 -43.50
N ASP A 117 10.00 -32.51 -44.34
CA ASP A 117 9.98 -32.57 -45.81
C ASP A 117 10.28 -31.16 -46.36
N ILE A 118 11.57 -30.93 -46.53
CA ILE A 118 12.10 -29.86 -47.37
C ILE A 118 11.95 -30.35 -48.81
N ASP A 119 11.18 -29.64 -49.63
CA ASP A 119 11.29 -29.74 -51.09
C ASP A 119 11.50 -28.35 -51.72
N PRO A 120 12.32 -28.26 -52.79
CA PRO A 120 13.04 -27.03 -53.12
C PRO A 120 12.35 -26.19 -54.20
N LEU A 121 12.37 -24.88 -53.97
CA LEU A 121 12.44 -23.78 -54.94
C LEU A 121 11.39 -23.78 -56.09
N ASP A 122 10.45 -22.84 -56.01
CA ASP A 122 10.07 -22.07 -57.19
C ASP A 122 10.00 -20.58 -56.84
N ASN A 123 10.74 -19.78 -57.63
CA ASN A 123 10.87 -18.35 -57.52
C ASN A 123 9.91 -17.71 -58.52
N SER A 124 8.95 -16.94 -58.04
CA SER A 124 8.32 -15.88 -58.83
C SER A 124 7.81 -14.77 -57.90
N ASP A 125 8.64 -13.72 -57.84
CA ASP A 125 8.30 -12.30 -57.98
C ASP A 125 7.31 -11.61 -57.02
N GLU A 126 7.88 -10.61 -56.35
CA GLU A 126 7.36 -9.26 -56.09
C GLU A 126 6.04 -9.12 -55.31
N ASP A 127 6.17 -8.75 -54.02
CA ASP A 127 5.61 -7.47 -53.53
C ASP A 127 6.25 -7.05 -52.20
N ASN A 128 6.86 -5.87 -52.25
CA ASN A 128 7.61 -5.22 -51.17
C ASN A 128 6.66 -4.40 -50.28
N GLU A 129 6.17 -5.01 -49.20
CA GLU A 129 5.61 -4.26 -48.06
C GLU A 129 6.50 -4.42 -46.83
N GLN A 130 7.31 -3.39 -46.58
CA GLN A 130 8.21 -3.29 -45.44
C GLN A 130 7.42 -3.30 -44.13
N ALA A 131 7.33 -4.46 -43.47
CA ALA A 131 6.79 -4.58 -42.12
C ALA A 131 7.58 -3.72 -41.11
N PRO A 132 6.92 -3.04 -40.15
CA PRO A 132 7.61 -2.23 -39.15
C PRO A 132 8.56 -3.10 -38.30
N PRO A 133 9.76 -2.60 -37.96
CA PRO A 133 10.74 -3.38 -37.22
C PRO A 133 10.18 -3.81 -35.85
N PRO A 134 10.48 -5.03 -35.38
CA PRO A 134 9.96 -5.52 -34.11
C PRO A 134 10.42 -4.64 -32.94
N PRO A 135 9.58 -4.44 -31.91
CA PRO A 135 9.94 -3.62 -30.76
C PRO A 135 11.16 -4.20 -30.03
N LYS A 136 12.16 -3.36 -29.78
CA LYS A 136 13.37 -3.74 -29.05
C LYS A 136 12.99 -4.20 -27.64
N ARG A 137 13.17 -5.49 -27.37
CA ARG A 137 12.98 -6.06 -26.03
C ARG A 137 14.03 -5.49 -25.08
N HIS A 138 13.63 -4.62 -24.17
CA HIS A 138 14.48 -4.20 -23.05
C HIS A 138 14.69 -5.40 -22.11
N THR A 139 15.82 -6.07 -22.23
CA THR A 139 16.21 -7.15 -21.31
C THR A 139 16.57 -6.57 -19.95
N MET A 140 16.02 -7.11 -18.87
CA MET A 140 16.44 -6.74 -17.52
C MET A 140 17.91 -7.09 -17.31
N ARG A 141 18.65 -6.17 -16.68
CA ARG A 141 20.10 -6.33 -16.44
C ARG A 141 20.32 -7.45 -15.43
N SER A 142 20.99 -8.52 -15.84
CA SER A 142 21.21 -9.73 -15.03
C SER A 142 22.24 -9.57 -13.92
N GLN A 143 22.94 -8.44 -13.83
CA GLN A 143 23.97 -8.21 -12.81
C GLN A 143 23.84 -6.83 -12.14
N PRO A 144 23.90 -6.78 -10.79
CA PRO A 144 23.89 -5.52 -10.04
C PRO A 144 25.21 -4.77 -10.22
N ARG A 145 25.16 -3.43 -10.23
CA ARG A 145 26.37 -2.59 -10.33
C ARG A 145 27.14 -2.65 -9.02
N LEU A 146 28.32 -3.26 -9.04
CA LEU A 146 29.25 -3.20 -7.91
C LEU A 146 29.84 -1.79 -7.80
N VAL A 147 29.68 -1.17 -6.64
CA VAL A 147 30.27 0.13 -6.31
C VAL A 147 31.59 -0.12 -5.59
N SER A 148 32.70 0.38 -6.13
CA SER A 148 34.00 0.26 -5.45
C SER A 148 34.03 1.20 -4.23
N LYS A 149 34.23 0.66 -3.04
CA LYS A 149 34.54 1.48 -1.86
C LYS A 149 35.95 2.04 -2.01
N ARG A 150 36.06 3.36 -2.16
CA ARG A 150 37.33 4.09 -2.10
C ARG A 150 37.90 3.87 -0.69
N ARG A 151 39.10 3.30 -0.58
CA ARG A 151 39.77 3.15 0.72
C ARG A 151 40.11 4.55 1.23
N VAL A 152 39.76 4.79 2.50
CA VAL A 152 40.15 5.97 3.28
C VAL A 152 41.63 5.85 3.62
#